data_AF-A0A934BKI6-F1
#
_entry.id   AF-A0A934BKI6-F1
#
_cell.length_a   1.000
_cell.length_b   1.000
_cell.length_c   1.000
_cell.angle_alpha   90.00
_cell.angle_beta   90.00
_cell.angle_gamma   90.00
#
_symmetry.space_group_name_H-M   'P 1'
#
loop_
_entity.id
_entity.type
_entity.pdbx_description
1 polymer ?
#
loop_
_entity_poly.entity_id
_entity_poly.type
_entity_poly.pdbx_seq_one_letter_code
_entity_poly.pdbx_strand_id
1 'polypeptide(L)'
;MKTTAPVDQLAGVSQQVKAMLNNYKTEMIPKGMDPTVLLAGADAKIASMNAKNQEQEAAHTAWKERTDELAPLKDDVYADIAQGCDMVITAFGRTSPRGQEATALRRQITGRSGGGGTPPAPQPPAP
;
A
#
# COMPACT_ATOMS: atom_id res chain seq x y z
N MET A 1 -12.73 10.25 -20.21
CA MET A 1 -13.47 9.17 -19.50
C MET A 1 -12.44 8.14 -19.06
N LYS A 2 -12.23 7.92 -17.75
CA LYS A 2 -11.35 6.84 -17.26
C LYS A 2 -12.18 5.56 -17.20
N THR A 3 -11.75 4.51 -17.88
CA THR A 3 -12.37 3.18 -17.81
C THR A 3 -12.12 2.57 -16.44
N THR A 4 -13.16 2.05 -15.81
CA THR A 4 -13.13 1.36 -14.49
C THR A 4 -13.09 -0.16 -14.63
N ALA A 5 -13.10 -0.69 -15.85
CA ALA A 5 -13.11 -2.13 -16.10
C ALA A 5 -11.75 -2.75 -15.71
N PRO A 6 -11.75 -3.92 -15.03
CA PRO A 6 -10.54 -4.69 -14.76
C PRO A 6 -9.76 -5.03 -16.03
N VAL A 7 -8.44 -5.17 -15.91
CA VAL A 7 -7.51 -5.46 -17.03
C VAL A 7 -7.92 -6.74 -17.76
N ASP A 8 -8.30 -7.80 -17.04
CA ASP A 8 -8.72 -9.08 -17.63
C ASP A 8 -10.00 -8.95 -18.46
N GLN A 9 -10.95 -8.14 -17.99
CA GLN A 9 -12.20 -7.90 -18.70
C GLN A 9 -11.94 -7.12 -20.00
N LEU A 10 -11.05 -6.12 -19.96
CA LEU A 10 -10.65 -5.36 -21.15
C LEU A 10 -9.89 -6.23 -22.16
N ALA A 11 -8.99 -7.09 -21.69
CA ALA A 11 -8.26 -8.03 -22.54
C ALA A 11 -9.22 -9.00 -23.25
N GLY A 12 -10.18 -9.57 -22.52
CA GLY A 12 -11.17 -10.51 -23.06
C GLY A 12 -12.07 -9.88 -24.12
N VAL A 13 -12.65 -8.69 -23.83
CA VAL A 13 -13.49 -7.96 -24.80
C VAL A 13 -12.67 -7.54 -26.01
N SER A 14 -11.41 -7.13 -25.83
CA SER A 14 -10.55 -6.73 -26.94
C SER A 14 -10.28 -7.90 -27.90
N GLN A 15 -10.05 -9.12 -27.39
CA GLN A 15 -9.89 -10.30 -28.24
C GLN A 15 -11.16 -10.62 -29.05
N GLN A 16 -12.35 -10.47 -28.45
CA GLN A 16 -13.62 -10.66 -29.16
C GLN A 16 -13.82 -9.63 -30.29
N VAL A 17 -13.53 -8.36 -30.01
CA VAL A 17 -13.60 -7.30 -31.02
C VAL A 17 -12.59 -7.55 -32.14
N LYS A 18 -11.36 -7.99 -31.82
CA LYS A 18 -10.36 -8.34 -32.83
C LYS A 18 -10.82 -9.50 -33.71
N ALA A 19 -11.38 -10.55 -33.12
CA ALA A 19 -11.91 -11.69 -33.87
C ALA A 19 -13.01 -11.24 -34.84
N MET A 20 -13.94 -10.40 -34.38
CA MET A 20 -14.99 -9.80 -35.20
C MET A 20 -14.40 -8.97 -36.37
N LEU A 21 -13.44 -8.09 -36.08
CA LEU A 21 -12.82 -7.24 -37.10
C LEU A 21 -12.03 -8.05 -38.13
N ASN A 22 -11.37 -9.13 -37.73
CA ASN A 22 -10.69 -10.05 -38.67
C ASN A 22 -11.70 -10.78 -39.56
N ASN A 23 -12.81 -11.26 -38.99
CA ASN A 23 -13.83 -12.01 -39.73
C ASN A 23 -14.51 -11.15 -40.81
N TYR A 24 -14.81 -9.88 -40.51
CA TYR A 24 -15.47 -8.97 -41.46
C TYR A 24 -14.50 -8.12 -42.28
N LYS A 25 -13.18 -8.31 -42.13
CA LYS A 25 -12.15 -7.47 -42.75
C LYS A 25 -12.32 -7.37 -44.28
N THR A 26 -12.56 -8.49 -44.94
CA THR A 26 -12.72 -8.56 -46.40
C THR A 26 -13.96 -7.82 -46.91
N GLU A 27 -15.01 -7.72 -46.10
CA GLU A 27 -16.23 -6.97 -46.41
C GLU A 27 -16.12 -5.47 -46.07
N MET A 28 -15.30 -5.13 -45.08
CA MET A 28 -15.06 -3.74 -44.64
C MET A 28 -14.15 -2.97 -45.60
N ILE A 29 -13.12 -3.62 -46.16
CA ILE A 29 -12.14 -2.97 -47.06
C ILE A 29 -12.81 -2.34 -48.29
N PRO A 30 -13.69 -3.03 -49.04
CA PRO A 30 -14.42 -2.42 -50.17
C PRO A 30 -15.34 -1.26 -49.76
N LYS A 31 -15.76 -1.21 -48.48
CA LYS A 31 -16.56 -0.10 -47.91
C LYS A 31 -15.69 1.07 -47.42
N GLY A 32 -14.39 1.05 -47.69
CA GLY A 32 -13.45 2.10 -47.32
C GLY A 32 -12.97 2.04 -45.87
N MET A 33 -13.20 0.94 -45.16
CA MET A 33 -12.77 0.75 -43.77
C MET A 33 -11.74 -0.38 -43.69
N ASP A 34 -10.46 -0.04 -43.50
CA ASP A 34 -9.40 -1.04 -43.30
C ASP A 34 -8.97 -1.11 -41.82
N PRO A 35 -9.33 -2.19 -41.09
CA PRO A 35 -8.96 -2.35 -39.68
C PRO A 35 -7.52 -2.85 -39.46
N THR A 36 -6.69 -3.05 -40.50
CA THR A 36 -5.36 -3.68 -40.39
C THR A 36 -4.45 -2.99 -39.36
N VAL A 37 -4.33 -1.66 -39.44
CA VAL A 37 -3.48 -0.89 -38.52
C VAL A 37 -4.05 -0.91 -37.10
N LEU A 38 -5.37 -0.87 -36.96
CA LEU A 38 -6.04 -0.91 -35.66
C LEU A 38 -5.83 -2.25 -34.95
N LEU A 39 -5.93 -3.36 -35.68
CA LEU A 39 -5.68 -4.71 -35.17
C LEU A 39 -4.25 -4.88 -34.65
N ALA A 40 -3.25 -4.46 -35.45
CA ALA A 40 -1.84 -4.52 -35.05
C ALA A 40 -1.54 -3.62 -33.84
N GLY A 41 -2.12 -2.41 -33.80
CA GLY A 41 -1.99 -1.49 -32.68
C GLY A 41 -2.67 -1.99 -31.40
N ALA A 42 -3.79 -2.71 -31.51
CA ALA A 42 -4.49 -3.30 -30.38
C ALA A 42 -3.64 -4.41 -29.72
N ASP A 43 -2.98 -5.27 -30.51
CA ASP A 43 -2.10 -6.32 -29.98
C ASP A 43 -0.96 -5.77 -29.15
N ALA A 44 -0.25 -4.76 -29.67
CA ALA A 44 0.83 -4.11 -28.95
C ALA A 44 0.35 -3.47 -27.63
N LYS A 45 -0.84 -2.86 -27.64
CA LYS A 45 -1.43 -2.24 -26.45
C LYS A 45 -1.86 -3.27 -25.41
N ILE A 46 -2.48 -4.38 -25.80
CA ILE A 46 -2.87 -5.47 -24.87
C ILE A 46 -1.62 -6.08 -24.24
N ALA A 47 -0.58 -6.36 -25.05
CA ALA A 47 0.68 -6.90 -24.54
C ALA A 47 1.33 -5.96 -23.52
N SER A 48 1.39 -4.65 -23.84
CA SER A 48 1.94 -3.64 -22.92
C SER A 48 1.10 -3.50 -21.64
N MET A 49 -0.23 -3.53 -21.76
CA MET A 49 -1.15 -3.48 -20.62
C MET A 49 -0.94 -4.68 -19.68
N ASN A 50 -0.84 -5.89 -20.23
CA ASN A 50 -0.63 -7.11 -19.45
C ASN A 50 0.72 -7.10 -18.74
N ALA A 51 1.79 -6.68 -19.43
CA ALA A 51 3.12 -6.55 -18.82
C ALA A 51 3.10 -5.57 -17.63
N LYS A 52 2.47 -4.40 -17.80
CA LYS A 52 2.33 -3.41 -16.72
C LYS A 52 1.46 -3.90 -15.57
N ASN A 53 0.42 -4.69 -15.85
CA ASN A 53 -0.39 -5.30 -14.81
C ASN A 53 0.43 -6.32 -14.00
N GLN A 54 1.27 -7.13 -14.64
CA GLN A 54 2.18 -8.05 -13.94
C GLN A 54 3.20 -7.31 -13.06
N GLU A 55 3.78 -6.21 -13.56
CA GLU A 55 4.66 -5.34 -12.77
C GLU A 55 3.95 -4.78 -11.53
N GLN A 56 2.69 -4.35 -11.69
CA GLN A 56 1.88 -3.84 -10.59
C GLN A 56 1.60 -4.92 -9.54
N GLU A 57 1.19 -6.13 -9.95
CA GLU A 57 0.90 -7.23 -9.03
C GLU A 57 2.17 -7.69 -8.27
N ALA A 58 3.32 -7.71 -8.95
CA ALA A 58 4.60 -7.99 -8.31
C ALA A 58 4.97 -6.92 -7.27
N ALA A 59 4.80 -5.63 -7.61
CA ALA A 59 5.05 -4.53 -6.68
C ALA A 59 4.09 -4.56 -5.48
N HIS A 60 2.82 -4.89 -5.69
CA HIS A 60 1.84 -5.04 -4.62
C HIS A 60 2.18 -6.19 -3.68
N THR A 61 2.63 -7.32 -4.22
CA THR A 61 3.10 -8.47 -3.44
C THR A 61 4.31 -8.09 -2.59
N ALA A 62 5.33 -7.47 -3.19
CA ALA A 62 6.53 -7.02 -2.48
C ALA A 62 6.21 -5.98 -1.39
N TRP A 63 5.25 -5.08 -1.65
CA TRP A 63 4.79 -4.11 -0.66
C TRP A 63 4.10 -4.78 0.53
N LYS A 64 3.28 -5.80 0.26
CA LYS A 64 2.61 -6.59 1.28
C LYS A 64 3.63 -7.36 2.13
N GLU A 65 4.57 -8.06 1.51
CA GLU A 65 5.64 -8.78 2.22
C GLU A 65 6.41 -7.86 3.18
N ARG A 66 6.84 -6.69 2.70
CA ARG A 66 7.53 -5.69 3.55
C ARG A 66 6.64 -5.16 4.68
N THR A 67 5.34 -5.07 4.45
CA THR A 67 4.38 -4.65 5.48
C THR A 67 4.24 -5.72 6.55
N ASP A 68 4.16 -6.98 6.13
CA ASP A 68 4.06 -8.15 7.01
C ASP A 68 5.36 -8.34 7.83
N GLU A 69 6.53 -8.01 7.27
CA GLU A 69 7.82 -7.97 7.98
C GLU A 69 7.92 -6.80 8.98
N LEU A 70 7.37 -5.64 8.63
CA LEU A 70 7.43 -4.45 9.48
C LEU A 70 6.48 -4.53 10.69
N ALA A 71 5.35 -5.23 10.55
CA ALA A 71 4.35 -5.37 11.60
C ALA A 71 4.92 -5.93 12.92
N PRO A 72 5.59 -7.10 12.96
CA PRO A 72 6.16 -7.63 14.20
C PRO A 72 7.27 -6.74 14.76
N LEU A 73 8.10 -6.11 13.90
CA LEU A 73 9.13 -5.18 14.37
C LEU A 73 8.54 -3.97 15.09
N LYS A 74 7.39 -3.47 14.62
CA LYS A 74 6.67 -2.40 15.32
C LYS A 74 6.14 -2.86 16.67
N ASP A 75 5.62 -4.09 16.75
CA ASP A 75 5.11 -4.67 17.99
C ASP A 75 6.25 -4.90 19.01
N ASP A 76 7.41 -5.36 18.55
CA ASP A 76 8.61 -5.55 19.38
C ASP A 76 9.10 -4.21 19.93
N VAL A 77 9.26 -3.20 19.07
CA VAL A 77 9.65 -1.84 19.52
C VAL A 77 8.62 -1.27 20.50
N TYR A 78 7.33 -1.49 20.25
CA TYR A 78 6.29 -1.09 21.18
C TYR A 78 6.46 -1.80 22.55
N ALA A 79 6.70 -3.11 22.55
CA ALA A 79 6.88 -3.90 23.76
C ALA A 79 8.10 -3.44 24.57
N ASP A 80 9.23 -3.21 23.90
CA ASP A 80 10.48 -2.76 24.53
C ASP A 80 10.32 -1.39 25.19
N ILE A 81 9.71 -0.43 24.49
CA ILE A 81 9.50 0.91 25.05
C ILE A 81 8.48 0.87 26.20
N ALA A 82 7.41 0.07 26.06
CA ALA A 82 6.42 -0.12 27.13
C ALA A 82 7.05 -0.73 28.39
N GLN A 83 7.94 -1.72 28.21
CA GLN A 83 8.69 -2.32 29.30
C GLN A 83 9.61 -1.29 29.98
N GLY A 84 10.32 -0.47 29.20
CA GLY A 84 11.15 0.61 29.75
C GLY A 84 10.34 1.60 30.61
N CYS A 85 9.14 1.98 30.16
CA CYS A 85 8.24 2.81 30.94
C CYS A 85 7.79 2.11 32.24
N ASP A 86 7.47 0.82 32.17
CA ASP A 86 7.04 0.04 33.33
C ASP A 86 8.16 -0.14 34.37
N MET A 87 9.41 -0.26 33.92
CA MET A 87 10.59 -0.27 34.80
C MET A 87 10.73 1.04 35.58
N VAL A 88 10.57 2.21 34.92
CA VAL A 88 10.63 3.53 35.58
C VAL A 88 9.48 3.70 36.57
N ILE A 89 8.26 3.31 36.19
CA ILE A 89 7.08 3.37 37.07
C ILE A 89 7.28 2.49 38.30
N THR A 90 7.85 1.29 38.12
CA THR A 90 8.11 0.35 39.22
C THR A 90 9.21 0.87 40.15
N ALA A 91 10.28 1.44 39.61
CA ALA A 91 11.42 1.92 40.39
C ALA A 91 11.12 3.19 41.21
N PHE A 92 10.40 4.15 40.64
CA PHE A 92 10.14 5.45 41.28
C PHE A 92 8.73 5.60 41.86
N GLY A 93 7.84 4.64 41.59
CA GLY A 93 6.44 4.72 41.96
C GLY A 93 5.64 5.62 41.02
N ARG A 94 4.41 5.20 40.70
CA ARG A 94 3.54 5.83 39.71
C ARG A 94 3.18 7.30 40.00
N THR A 95 3.17 7.70 41.26
CA THR A 95 2.79 9.05 41.69
C THR A 95 3.96 10.03 41.71
N SER A 96 5.20 9.54 41.60
CA SER A 96 6.39 10.41 41.52
C SER A 96 6.43 11.18 40.21
N PRO A 97 7.13 12.33 40.13
CA PRO A 97 7.30 13.07 38.87
C PRO A 97 7.82 12.20 37.72
N ARG A 98 8.82 11.33 38.00
CA ARG A 98 9.39 10.40 37.02
C ARG A 98 8.42 9.29 36.61
N GLY A 99 7.63 8.76 37.54
CA GLY A 99 6.60 7.75 37.25
C GLY A 99 5.42 8.31 36.46
N GLN A 100 5.07 9.58 36.68
CA GLN A 100 4.05 10.27 35.89
C GLN A 100 4.51 10.53 34.45
N GLU A 101 5.76 10.94 34.26
CA GLU A 101 6.38 11.10 32.95
C GLU A 101 6.40 9.79 32.15
N ALA A 102 6.86 8.70 32.77
CA ALA A 102 6.84 7.37 32.15
C ALA A 102 5.40 6.88 31.83
N THR A 103 4.43 7.19 32.69
CA THR A 103 3.01 6.89 32.43
C THR A 103 2.48 7.68 31.23
N ALA A 104 2.88 8.94 31.08
CA ALA A 104 2.49 9.78 29.95
C ALA A 104 3.10 9.27 28.63
N LEU A 105 4.39 8.94 28.63
CA LEU A 105 5.09 8.34 27.49
C LEU A 105 4.43 7.03 27.05
N ARG A 106 4.14 6.13 27.99
CA ARG A 106 3.44 4.86 27.70
C ARG A 106 2.09 5.07 27.02
N ARG A 107 1.32 6.08 27.45
CA ARG A 107 0.02 6.41 26.83
C ARG A 107 0.15 6.94 25.41
N GLN A 108 1.20 7.70 25.11
CA GLN A 108 1.47 8.18 23.76
C GLN A 108 1.73 7.03 22.79
N ILE A 109 2.49 6.03 23.22
CA ILE A 109 2.88 4.88 22.40
C ILE A 109 1.69 3.95 22.14
N THR A 110 0.76 3.80 23.10
CA THR A 110 -0.48 3.01 22.92
C THR A 110 -1.51 3.62 21.97
N GLY A 111 -1.24 4.79 21.38
CA GLY A 111 -2.21 5.51 20.53
C GLY A 111 -3.45 6.01 21.28
N ARG A 112 -3.49 5.86 22.62
CA ARG A 112 -4.63 6.26 23.47
C ARG A 112 -4.60 7.74 23.87
N SER A 113 -3.90 8.55 23.08
CA SER A 113 -3.76 9.99 23.28
C SER A 113 -4.50 10.69 22.15
N GLY A 114 -5.73 11.14 22.42
CA GLY A 114 -6.31 12.20 21.62
C GLY A 114 -5.40 13.43 21.74
N GLY A 115 -4.75 13.82 20.64
CA GLY A 115 -3.89 15.00 20.57
C GLY A 115 -2.39 14.70 20.65
N GLY A 116 -1.69 14.93 19.54
CA GLY A 116 -0.24 14.82 19.42
C GLY A 116 0.49 15.87 20.24
N GLY A 117 0.72 15.58 21.53
CA GLY A 117 1.68 16.30 22.35
C GLY A 117 3.05 15.64 22.24
N THR A 118 4.04 16.36 21.73
CA THR A 118 5.46 16.01 21.83
C THR A 118 5.80 15.68 23.29
N PRO A 119 6.58 14.62 23.57
CA PRO A 119 6.98 14.31 24.93
C PRO A 119 7.75 15.48 25.58
N PRO A 120 7.56 15.75 26.88
CA PRO A 120 8.44 16.67 27.59
C PRO A 120 9.88 16.14 27.57
N ALA A 121 10.84 17.05 27.44
CA ALA A 121 12.26 16.69 27.42
C ALA A 121 12.71 16.13 28.79
N PRO A 122 13.61 15.12 28.81
CA PRO A 122 14.09 14.55 30.04
C PRO A 122 14.75 15.61 30.91
N GLN A 123 14.31 15.75 32.16
CA GLN A 123 14.98 16.61 33.14
C GLN A 123 16.22 15.90 33.72
N PRO A 124 17.37 16.60 33.81
CA PRO A 124 18.57 16.04 34.44
C PRO A 124 18.31 15.72 35.92
N PRO A 125 19.03 14.75 36.50
CA PRO A 125 18.94 14.46 37.93
C PRO A 125 19.30 15.72 38.73
N ALA A 126 18.44 16.07 39.69
CA ALA A 126 18.72 17.14 40.63
C ALA A 126 19.96 16.79 41.48
N PRO A 127 20.82 17.78 41.79
CA PRO A 127 22.04 17.59 42.59
C PRO A 127 21.75 17.17 44.04
#